data_AF-A0A6A7Y9W7-F1
#
_entry.id   AF-A0A6A7Y9W7-F1
#
_cell.length_a   1.000
_cell.length_b   1.000
_cell.length_c   1.000
_cell.angle_alpha   90.00
_cell.angle_beta   90.00
_cell.angle_gamma   90.00
#
_symmetry.space_group_name_H-M   'P 1'
#
loop_
_entity.id
_entity.type
_entity.pdbx_description
1 polymer ?
#
loop_
_entity_poly.entity_id
_entity_poly.type
_entity_poly.pdbx_seq_one_letter_code
_entity_poly.pdbx_strand_id
1 'polypeptide(L)'
;MPEPSAAVALLQQRLRLVAELSALNAEALKCNQRIGGLEMDLQRLELAEAPPETDAAAEDDVAFYEGELATAEAALADCHRRLADVEDAVADIDRALAALR
;
A
#
# COMPACT_ATOMS: atom_id res chain seq x y z
N MET A 1 -20.10 31.89 -11.41
CA MET A 1 -20.15 31.13 -10.13
C MET A 1 -19.41 31.97 -9.10
N PRO A 2 -19.96 32.27 -7.92
CA PRO A 2 -19.17 32.91 -6.87
C PRO A 2 -18.04 31.98 -6.42
N GLU A 3 -16.87 32.54 -6.14
CA GLU A 3 -15.74 31.80 -5.57
C GLU A 3 -16.16 31.16 -4.24
N PRO A 4 -15.82 29.89 -3.98
CA PRO A 4 -16.09 29.26 -2.69
C PRO A 4 -15.39 30.04 -1.58
N SER A 5 -16.02 30.14 -0.41
CA SER A 5 -15.34 30.70 0.76
C SER A 5 -14.09 29.87 1.09
N ALA A 6 -13.10 30.49 1.73
CA ALA A 6 -11.88 29.79 2.13
C ALA A 6 -12.18 28.49 2.91
N ALA A 7 -13.20 28.51 3.77
CA ALA A 7 -13.66 27.33 4.50
C ALA A 7 -14.21 26.23 3.57
N VAL A 8 -15.00 26.59 2.56
CA VAL A 8 -15.53 25.62 1.58
C VAL A 8 -14.40 25.01 0.75
N ALA A 9 -13.42 25.82 0.32
CA ALA A 9 -12.26 25.33 -0.44
C ALA A 9 -11.42 24.33 0.37
N LEU A 10 -11.16 24.63 1.65
CA LEU A 10 -10.42 23.73 2.55
C LEU A 10 -11.19 22.42 2.79
N LEU A 11 -12.51 22.48 3.01
CA LEU A 11 -13.33 21.27 3.16
C LEU A 11 -13.34 20.40 1.89
N GLN A 12 -13.39 21.02 0.71
CA GLN A 12 -13.28 20.31 -0.57
C GLN A 12 -11.91 19.65 -0.74
N GLN A 13 -10.83 20.32 -0.32
CA GLN A 13 -9.50 19.72 -0.32
C GLN A 13 -9.41 18.55 0.66
N ARG A 14 -9.95 18.70 1.87
CA ARG A 14 -10.02 17.63 2.87
C ARG A 14 -10.75 16.40 2.35
N LEU A 15 -11.89 16.59 1.68
CA LEU A 15 -12.66 15.49 1.08
C LEU A 15 -11.85 14.73 0.02
N ARG A 16 -11.05 15.43 -0.80
CA ARG A 16 -10.15 14.80 -1.77
C ARG A 16 -9.06 13.97 -1.08
N LEU A 17 -8.42 14.51 -0.04
CA LEU A 17 -7.39 13.79 0.72
C LEU A 17 -7.97 12.54 1.41
N VAL A 18 -9.18 12.61 1.96
CA VAL A 18 -9.85 11.44 2.55
C VAL A 18 -10.15 10.36 1.50
N ALA A 19 -10.54 10.75 0.28
CA ALA A 19 -10.71 9.80 -0.81
C ALA A 19 -9.38 9.15 -1.21
N GLU A 20 -8.29 9.92 -1.21
CA GLU A 20 -6.94 9.43 -1.46
C GLU A 20 -6.46 8.46 -0.38
N LEU A 21 -6.63 8.78 0.91
CA LEU A 21 -6.37 7.86 2.04
C LEU A 21 -7.13 6.54 1.89
N SER A 22 -8.40 6.61 1.47
CA SER A 22 -9.22 5.43 1.27
C SER A 22 -8.68 4.55 0.14
N ALA A 23 -8.22 5.17 -0.95
CA ALA A 23 -7.61 4.47 -2.08
C ALA A 23 -6.27 3.82 -1.69
N LEU A 24 -5.41 4.56 -0.99
CA LEU A 24 -4.12 4.08 -0.50
C LEU A 24 -4.29 2.92 0.50
N ASN A 25 -5.25 3.01 1.41
CA ASN A 25 -5.56 1.90 2.32
C ASN A 25 -6.03 0.65 1.57
N ALA A 26 -6.83 0.80 0.52
CA ALA A 26 -7.23 -0.31 -0.33
C ALA A 26 -6.04 -0.91 -1.11
N GLU A 27 -5.09 -0.07 -1.54
CA GLU A 27 -3.85 -0.49 -2.19
C GLU A 27 -2.96 -1.27 -1.20
N ALA A 28 -2.73 -0.75 0.01
CA ALA A 28 -1.99 -1.43 1.07
C ALA A 28 -2.61 -2.79 1.45
N LEU A 29 -3.95 -2.86 1.53
CA LEU A 29 -4.65 -4.13 1.79
C LEU A 29 -4.40 -5.16 0.67
N LYS A 30 -4.39 -4.74 -0.60
CA LYS A 30 -4.07 -5.63 -1.74
C LYS A 30 -2.62 -6.10 -1.69
N CYS A 31 -1.68 -5.22 -1.33
CA CYS A 31 -0.28 -5.61 -1.15
C CYS A 31 -0.15 -6.66 -0.04
N ASN A 32 -0.78 -6.46 1.11
CA ASN A 32 -0.80 -7.45 2.20
C ASN A 32 -1.39 -8.81 1.77
N GLN A 33 -2.49 -8.79 1.01
CA GLN A 33 -3.08 -10.03 0.47
C GLN A 33 -2.12 -10.75 -0.49
N ARG A 34 -1.43 -9.99 -1.36
CA ARG A 34 -0.43 -10.55 -2.28
C ARG A 34 0.75 -11.15 -1.53
N ILE A 35 1.29 -10.44 -0.55
CA ILE A 35 2.38 -10.90 0.31
C ILE A 35 1.99 -12.24 0.96
N GLY A 36 0.84 -12.30 1.62
CA GLY A 36 0.39 -13.53 2.27
C GLY A 36 0.17 -14.69 1.28
N GLY A 37 -0.27 -14.40 0.04
CA GLY A 37 -0.35 -15.40 -1.02
C GLY A 37 1.02 -15.95 -1.43
N LEU A 38 1.98 -15.06 -1.66
CA LEU A 38 3.36 -15.42 -2.01
C LEU A 38 4.05 -16.21 -0.90
N GLU A 39 3.88 -15.83 0.37
CA GLU A 39 4.41 -16.56 1.51
C GLU A 39 3.84 -17.99 1.59
N MET A 40 2.53 -18.16 1.33
CA MET A 40 1.90 -19.49 1.30
C MET A 40 2.40 -20.33 0.13
N ASP A 41 2.64 -19.73 -1.03
CA ASP A 41 3.16 -20.42 -2.21
C ASP A 41 4.62 -20.86 -1.98
N LEU A 42 5.45 -19.99 -1.41
CA LEU A 42 6.83 -20.29 -1.03
C LEU A 42 6.87 -21.43 0.00
N GLN A 43 6.07 -21.35 1.06
CA GLN A 43 5.99 -22.41 2.07
C GLN A 43 5.53 -23.75 1.46
N ARG A 44 4.60 -23.72 0.50
CA ARG A 44 4.18 -24.94 -0.21
C ARG A 44 5.31 -25.53 -1.03
N LEU A 45 6.15 -24.70 -1.63
CA LEU A 45 7.31 -25.14 -2.40
C LEU A 45 8.39 -25.74 -1.49
N GLU A 46 8.68 -25.10 -0.36
CA GLU A 46 9.63 -25.61 0.66
C GLU A 46 9.20 -26.96 1.27
N LEU A 47 7.89 -27.19 1.41
CA LEU A 47 7.33 -28.44 1.94
C LEU A 47 7.18 -29.54 0.89
N ALA A 48 7.30 -29.23 -0.40
CA ALA A 48 7.19 -30.22 -1.45
C ALA A 48 8.46 -31.10 -1.44
N GLU A 49 8.30 -32.40 -1.18
CA GLU A 49 9.37 -33.38 -1.39
C GLU A 49 9.59 -33.54 -2.90
N ALA A 50 10.47 -32.72 -3.48
CA ALA A 50 10.84 -32.82 -4.88
C ALA A 50 11.84 -33.99 -5.07
N PRO A 51 11.70 -34.81 -6.12
CA PRO A 51 12.75 -35.77 -6.47
C PRO A 51 14.06 -35.02 -6.79
N PRO A 52 15.24 -35.60 -6.50
CA PRO A 52 16.54 -34.92 -6.61
C PRO A 52 16.92 -34.46 -8.03
N GLU A 53 16.17 -34.89 -9.04
CA GLU A 53 16.33 -34.48 -10.45
C GLU A 53 15.65 -33.13 -10.76
N THR A 54 14.88 -32.58 -9.82
CA THR A 54 14.14 -31.30 -9.94
C THR A 54 14.69 -30.16 -9.09
N ASP A 55 15.81 -30.37 -8.37
CA ASP A 55 16.38 -29.38 -7.44
C ASP A 55 16.65 -28.01 -8.09
N ALA A 56 17.19 -27.97 -9.32
CA ALA A 56 17.46 -26.70 -10.00
C ALA A 56 16.18 -25.93 -10.40
N ALA A 57 15.10 -26.64 -10.73
CA ALA A 57 13.82 -26.01 -11.04
C ALA A 57 13.12 -25.50 -9.77
N ALA A 58 13.28 -26.20 -8.65
CA ALA A 58 12.80 -25.75 -7.35
C ALA A 58 13.57 -24.51 -6.87
N GLU A 59 14.89 -24.44 -7.06
CA GLU A 59 15.69 -23.24 -6.74
C GLU A 59 15.26 -22.01 -7.55
N ASP A 60 15.00 -22.15 -8.85
CA ASP A 60 14.50 -21.06 -9.70
C ASP A 60 13.10 -20.59 -9.26
N ASP A 61 12.21 -21.51 -8.87
CA ASP A 61 10.89 -21.18 -8.35
C ASP A 61 10.97 -20.46 -7.00
N VAL A 62 11.82 -20.90 -6.06
CA VAL A 62 12.06 -20.18 -4.79
C VAL A 62 12.52 -18.75 -5.08
N ALA A 63 13.56 -18.59 -5.90
CA ALA A 63 14.12 -17.28 -6.21
C ALA A 63 13.10 -16.35 -6.87
N PHE A 64 12.21 -16.90 -7.70
CA PHE A 64 11.09 -16.17 -8.27
C PHE A 64 10.12 -15.64 -7.20
N TYR A 65 9.65 -16.51 -6.30
CA TYR A 65 8.71 -16.10 -5.25
C TYR A 65 9.34 -15.11 -4.26
N GLU A 66 10.61 -15.29 -3.89
CA GLU A 66 11.35 -14.33 -3.05
C GLU A 66 11.47 -12.96 -3.72
N GLY A 67 11.75 -12.92 -5.03
CA GLY A 67 11.83 -11.67 -5.80
C GLY A 67 10.48 -10.95 -5.89
N GLU A 68 9.40 -11.70 -6.10
CA GLU A 68 8.04 -11.18 -6.11
C GLU A 68 7.62 -10.67 -4.72
N LEU A 69 8.02 -11.35 -3.66
CA LEU A 69 7.78 -10.95 -2.27
C LEU A 69 8.48 -9.62 -1.97
N ALA A 70 9.77 -9.51 -2.26
CA ALA A 70 10.53 -8.28 -2.07
C ALA A 70 9.92 -7.10 -2.84
N THR A 71 9.42 -7.34 -4.05
CA THR A 71 8.72 -6.33 -4.86
C THR A 71 7.40 -5.90 -4.21
N ALA A 72 6.61 -6.86 -3.70
CA ALA A 72 5.35 -6.57 -3.04
C ALA A 72 5.54 -5.82 -1.70
N GLU A 73 6.58 -6.15 -0.94
CA GLU A 73 6.97 -5.46 0.30
C GLU A 73 7.44 -4.03 0.03
N ALA A 74 8.25 -3.82 -1.01
CA ALA A 74 8.66 -2.48 -1.42
C ALA A 74 7.47 -1.61 -1.83
N ALA A 75 6.50 -2.18 -2.55
CA ALA A 75 5.26 -1.49 -2.90
C ALA A 75 4.42 -1.15 -1.66
N LEU A 76 4.31 -2.07 -0.69
CA LEU A 76 3.63 -1.81 0.58
C LEU A 76 4.30 -0.68 1.37
N ALA A 77 5.63 -0.69 1.45
CA ALA A 77 6.40 0.36 2.12
C ALA A 77 6.19 1.73 1.45
N ASP A 78 6.16 1.78 0.11
CA ASP A 78 5.83 3.01 -0.61
C ASP A 78 4.41 3.51 -0.29
N CYS A 79 3.44 2.59 -0.26
CA CYS A 79 2.06 2.88 0.09
C CYS A 79 1.95 3.49 1.51
N HIS A 80 2.67 2.94 2.48
CA HIS A 80 2.70 3.49 3.84
C HIS A 80 3.35 4.88 3.91
N ARG A 81 4.39 5.16 3.12
CA ARG A 81 4.96 6.53 3.04
C ARG A 81 3.94 7.52 2.50
N ARG A 82 3.28 7.17 1.40
CA ARG A 82 2.24 8.00 0.79
C ARG A 82 1.05 8.23 1.73
N LEU A 83 0.66 7.23 2.52
CA LEU A 83 -0.35 7.39 3.57
C LEU A 83 0.06 8.44 4.60
N ALA A 84 1.28 8.35 5.13
CA ALA A 84 1.79 9.32 6.10
C ALA A 84 1.79 10.75 5.55
N ASP A 85 2.22 10.94 4.30
CA ASP A 85 2.22 12.27 3.65
C ASP A 85 0.79 12.85 3.52
N VAL A 86 -0.19 12.01 3.17
CA VAL A 86 -1.59 12.44 3.03
C VAL A 86 -2.22 12.69 4.41
N GLU A 87 -1.88 11.91 5.44
CA GLU A 87 -2.30 12.15 6.83
C GLU A 87 -1.81 13.50 7.35
N ASP A 88 -0.54 13.83 7.11
CA ASP A 88 0.04 15.12 7.44
C ASP A 88 -0.67 16.27 6.71
N ALA A 89 -0.96 16.10 5.42
CA ALA A 89 -1.72 17.08 4.64
C ALA A 89 -3.14 17.28 5.18
N VAL A 90 -3.82 16.21 5.65
CA VAL A 90 -5.13 16.34 6.31
C VAL A 90 -4.99 17.13 7.62
N ALA A 91 -3.96 16.86 8.42
CA ALA A 91 -3.71 17.58 9.67
C ALA A 91 -3.43 19.08 9.44
N ASP A 92 -2.72 19.43 8.37
CA ASP A 92 -2.52 20.82 7.95
C ASP A 92 -3.85 21.52 7.62
N ILE A 93 -4.71 20.86 6.85
CA ILE A 93 -6.03 21.39 6.49
C ILE A 93 -6.93 21.55 7.72
N ASP A 94 -6.90 20.59 8.64
CA ASP A 94 -7.66 20.65 9.88
C ASP A 94 -7.20 21.82 10.78
N ARG A 95 -5.89 22.08 10.84
CA ARG A 95 -5.34 23.29 11.50
C ARG A 95 -5.80 24.58 10.82
N ALA A 96 -5.76 24.64 9.49
CA ALA A 96 -6.21 25.82 8.75
C ALA A 96 -7.71 26.09 8.95
N LEU A 97 -8.55 25.05 8.93
CA LEU A 97 -9.98 25.15 9.21
C LEU A 97 -10.25 25.63 10.64
N ALA A 98 -9.49 25.16 11.62
CA ALA A 98 -9.62 25.60 13.00
C ALA A 98 -9.26 27.10 13.17
N ALA A 99 -8.29 27.61 12.41
CA ALA A 99 -7.89 29.01 12.44
C ALA A 99 -8.90 29.96 11.77
N LEU A 100 -9.86 29.44 10.99
CA LEU A 100 -10.96 30.22 10.39
C LEU A 100 -12.18 30.35 11.33
N ARG A 101 -12.14 29.72 12.51
CA ARG A 101 -13.22 29.78 13.50
C ARG A 101 -13.15 31.01 14.37
#